data_AF-A0A1B6KVU0-F1
#
_entry.id   AF-A0A1B6KVU0-F1
#
_cell.length_a   1.000
_cell.length_b   1.000
_cell.length_c   1.000
_cell.angle_alpha   90.00
_cell.angle_beta   90.00
_cell.angle_gamma   90.00
#
_symmetry.space_group_name_H-M   'P 1'
#
loop_
_entity.id
_entity.type
_entity.pdbx_description
1 polymer ?
#
loop_
_entity_poly.entity_id
_entity_poly.type
_entity_poly.pdbx_seq_one_letter_code
_entity_poly.pdbx_strand_id
1 'polypeptide(L)'
;MSCLFFQAPLVYFNQKPSTEVLSKIREAQENVEKLLTGHKFMGGDSLTVADYSYITLMDVLEVYCPTEGKFPLTEKWFERCRSTMKDFEKVNKNGSSQRVAAIKRALAS
;
A
#
# COMPACT_ATOMS: atom_id res chain seq x y z
N MET A 1 6.00 12.46 0.86
CA MET A 1 5.55 13.08 2.12
C MET A 1 4.02 13.20 2.25
N SER A 2 3.21 12.66 1.32
CA SER A 2 1.75 12.80 1.30
C SER A 2 0.96 11.74 2.08
N CYS A 3 1.51 10.54 2.31
CA CYS A 3 0.77 9.43 2.92
C CYS A 3 0.40 9.63 4.41
N LEU A 4 1.24 10.33 5.18
CA LEU A 4 1.00 10.54 6.62
C LEU A 4 -0.15 11.53 6.88
N PHE A 5 -0.26 12.58 6.06
CA PHE A 5 -1.32 13.57 6.18
C PHE A 5 -2.70 12.99 5.88
N PHE A 6 -2.76 12.03 4.96
CA PHE A 6 -4.01 11.36 4.63
C PHE A 6 -4.51 10.43 5.75
N GLN A 7 -3.61 9.76 6.47
CA GLN A 7 -3.99 8.74 7.47
C GLN A 7 -4.30 9.32 8.84
N ALA A 8 -3.66 10.44 9.23
CA ALA A 8 -3.81 10.97 10.58
C ALA A 8 -5.27 11.28 10.96
N PRO A 9 -6.10 11.91 10.11
CA PRO A 9 -7.49 12.15 10.44
C PRO A 9 -8.34 10.88 10.55
N LEU A 10 -8.06 9.90 9.70
CA LEU A 10 -8.81 8.64 9.65
C LEU A 10 -8.53 7.77 10.89
N VAL A 11 -7.28 7.76 11.35
CA VAL A 11 -6.83 6.87 12.44
C VAL A 11 -6.90 7.54 13.81
N TYR A 12 -6.61 8.83 13.93
CA TYR A 12 -6.60 9.53 15.23
C TYR A 12 -7.92 10.24 15.54
N PHE A 13 -8.70 10.64 14.53
CA PHE A 13 -9.98 11.31 14.72
C PHE A 13 -11.19 10.43 14.32
N ASN A 14 -10.98 9.14 14.08
CA ASN A 14 -12.00 8.16 13.66
C ASN A 14 -12.90 8.65 12.52
N GLN A 15 -12.32 9.45 11.61
CA GLN A 15 -13.05 9.91 10.44
C GLN A 15 -13.11 8.79 9.41
N LYS A 16 -14.26 8.61 8.78
CA LYS A 16 -14.39 7.71 7.63
C LYS A 16 -13.87 8.41 6.36
N PRO A 17 -13.23 7.68 5.45
CA PRO A 17 -12.79 8.27 4.19
C PRO A 17 -13.99 8.75 3.38
N SER A 18 -13.89 9.95 2.79
CA SER A 18 -14.89 10.45 1.86
C SER A 18 -14.83 9.71 0.53
N THR A 19 -15.87 9.82 -0.29
CA THR A 19 -15.89 9.25 -1.65
C THR A 19 -14.76 9.80 -2.52
N GLU A 20 -14.44 11.10 -2.42
CA GLU A 20 -13.31 11.71 -3.15
C GLU A 20 -11.99 11.06 -2.76
N VAL A 21 -11.80 10.83 -1.47
CA VAL A 21 -10.64 10.14 -0.93
C VAL A 21 -10.53 8.71 -1.48
N LEU A 22 -11.62 7.95 -1.46
CA LEU A 22 -11.63 6.57 -1.98
C LEU A 22 -11.31 6.55 -3.48
N SER A 23 -11.78 7.53 -4.24
CA SER A 23 -11.42 7.70 -5.65
C SER A 23 -9.92 7.91 -5.85
N LYS A 24 -9.29 8.79 -5.06
CA LYS A 24 -7.83 9.02 -5.12
C LYS A 24 -7.03 7.79 -4.70
N ILE A 25 -7.54 6.99 -3.76
CA ILE A 25 -6.92 5.70 -3.41
C ILE A 25 -6.96 4.75 -4.60
N ARG A 26 -8.10 4.62 -5.27
CA ARG A 26 -8.23 3.76 -6.45
C ARG A 26 -7.28 4.22 -7.56
N GLU A 27 -7.23 5.52 -7.84
CA GLU A 27 -6.31 6.11 -8.82
C GLU A 27 -4.84 5.79 -8.48
N ALA A 28 -4.46 5.88 -7.20
CA ALA A 28 -3.12 5.53 -6.76
C ALA A 28 -2.78 4.04 -7.01
N GLN A 29 -3.72 3.13 -6.75
CA GLN A 29 -3.54 1.70 -7.03
C GLN A 29 -3.40 1.43 -8.53
N GLU A 30 -4.23 2.07 -9.36
CA GLU A 30 -4.14 1.98 -10.82
C GLU A 30 -2.81 2.53 -11.35
N ASN A 31 -2.30 3.61 -10.74
CA ASN A 31 -1.01 4.17 -11.12
C ASN A 31 0.16 3.25 -10.74
N VAL A 32 0.10 2.57 -9.59
CA VAL A 32 1.09 1.55 -9.23
C VAL A 32 1.08 0.39 -10.22
N GLU A 33 -0.11 -0.11 -10.59
CA GLU A 33 -0.23 -1.15 -11.62
C GLU A 33 0.39 -0.70 -12.96
N LYS A 34 0.10 0.53 -13.40
CA LYS A 34 0.68 1.11 -14.62
C LYS A 34 2.20 1.23 -14.54
N LEU A 35 2.75 1.71 -13.42
CA LEU A 35 4.20 1.86 -13.22
C LEU A 35 4.95 0.53 -13.30
N LEU A 36 4.30 -0.58 -12.99
CA LEU A 36 4.87 -1.93 -13.09
C LEU A 36 4.80 -2.51 -14.51
N THR A 37 4.22 -1.80 -15.47
CA THR A 37 4.16 -2.25 -16.87
C THR A 37 5.56 -2.31 -17.46
N GLY A 38 6.02 -3.52 -17.81
CA GLY A 38 7.34 -3.74 -18.40
C GLY A 38 8.50 -3.74 -17.38
N HIS A 39 8.22 -3.71 -16.08
CA HIS A 39 9.23 -3.63 -15.03
C HIS A 39 9.01 -4.66 -13.92
N LYS A 40 10.11 -5.16 -13.33
CA LYS A 40 10.01 -6.06 -12.16
C LYS A 40 9.68 -5.31 -10.87
N PHE A 41 10.18 -4.09 -10.72
CA PHE A 41 10.11 -3.25 -9.54
C PHE A 41 9.67 -1.84 -9.91
N MET A 42 9.32 -1.02 -8.93
CA MET A 42 8.81 0.34 -9.15
C MET A 42 9.81 1.25 -9.87
N GLY A 43 11.11 0.97 -9.71
CA GLY A 43 12.22 1.71 -10.31
C GLY A 43 12.87 1.03 -11.53
N GLY A 44 12.19 0.06 -12.15
CA GLY A 44 12.73 -0.73 -13.26
C GLY A 44 13.00 -2.19 -12.85
N ASP A 45 14.12 -2.77 -13.26
CA ASP A 45 14.38 -4.21 -13.06
C ASP A 45 15.20 -4.57 -11.82
N SER A 46 15.53 -3.57 -10.99
CA SER A 46 16.26 -3.73 -9.74
C SER A 46 15.43 -3.22 -8.56
N LEU A 47 15.62 -3.85 -7.39
CA LEU A 47 15.01 -3.40 -6.14
C LEU A 47 15.60 -2.05 -5.73
N THR A 48 14.74 -1.07 -5.42
CA THR A 48 15.16 0.29 -5.04
C THR A 48 14.39 0.78 -3.81
N VAL A 49 14.76 1.96 -3.31
CA VAL A 49 14.02 2.66 -2.24
C VAL A 49 12.55 2.95 -2.61
N ALA A 50 12.21 2.99 -3.91
CA ALA A 50 10.83 3.15 -4.34
C ALA A 50 9.97 1.96 -3.88
N ASP A 51 10.47 0.73 -3.99
CA ASP A 51 9.73 -0.47 -3.60
C ASP A 51 9.46 -0.50 -2.09
N TYR A 52 10.47 -0.16 -1.28
CA TYR A 52 10.32 -0.03 0.18
C TYR A 52 9.30 1.06 0.56
N SER A 53 9.21 2.14 -0.22
CA SER A 53 8.27 3.24 0.03
C SER A 53 6.82 2.86 -0.28
N TYR A 54 6.60 2.02 -1.30
CA TYR A 54 5.27 1.65 -1.77
C TYR A 54 4.72 0.38 -1.12
N ILE A 55 5.54 -0.56 -0.67
CA ILE A 55 5.03 -1.87 -0.23
C ILE A 55 4.12 -1.80 1.00
N THR A 56 4.49 -1.00 2.01
CA THR A 56 3.62 -0.74 3.16
C THR A 56 2.40 0.09 2.76
N LEU A 57 2.56 1.01 1.81
CA LEU A 57 1.46 1.85 1.32
C LEU A 57 0.36 0.99 0.71
N MET A 58 0.71 0.03 -0.15
CA MET A 58 -0.26 -0.84 -0.81
C MET A 58 -1.04 -1.73 0.17
N ASP A 59 -0.36 -2.28 1.19
CA ASP A 59 -1.03 -3.01 2.30
C ASP A 59 -2.12 -2.16 2.97
N VAL A 60 -1.86 -0.86 3.13
CA VAL A 60 -2.82 0.06 3.77
C VAL A 60 -3.95 0.45 2.80
N LEU A 61 -3.64 0.76 1.55
CA LEU A 61 -4.66 1.15 0.57
C LEU A 61 -5.68 0.03 0.33
N GLU A 62 -5.25 -1.23 0.36
CA GLU A 62 -6.13 -2.41 0.27
C GLU A 62 -7.22 -2.42 1.35
N VAL A 63 -6.94 -1.91 2.56
CA VAL A 63 -7.93 -1.85 3.65
C VAL A 63 -9.07 -0.89 3.33
N TYR A 64 -8.75 0.24 2.69
CA TYR A 64 -9.74 1.27 2.36
C TYR A 64 -10.46 0.98 1.05
N CYS A 65 -9.74 0.47 0.06
CA CYS A 65 -10.26 0.19 -1.27
C CYS A 65 -9.73 -1.17 -1.74
N PRO A 66 -10.43 -2.27 -1.41
CA PRO A 66 -10.03 -3.61 -1.82
C PRO A 66 -9.85 -3.70 -3.34
N THR A 67 -8.83 -4.43 -3.77
CA THR A 67 -8.44 -4.48 -5.18
C THR A 67 -9.20 -5.52 -5.97
N GLU A 68 -9.75 -6.54 -5.30
CA GLU A 68 -10.60 -7.58 -5.91
C GLU A 68 -9.91 -8.29 -7.09
N GLY A 69 -8.57 -8.41 -7.04
CA GLY A 69 -7.78 -9.06 -8.10
C GLY A 69 -7.57 -8.21 -9.37
N LYS A 70 -7.89 -6.91 -9.35
CA LYS A 70 -7.75 -6.02 -10.53
C LYS A 70 -6.31 -5.67 -10.88
N PHE A 71 -5.34 -5.92 -10.00
CA PHE A 71 -3.96 -5.44 -10.12
C PHE A 71 -2.92 -6.58 -10.07
N PRO A 72 -2.90 -7.46 -11.08
CA PRO A 72 -2.03 -8.64 -11.10
C PRO A 72 -0.52 -8.32 -11.17
N LEU A 73 -0.11 -7.19 -11.75
CA LEU A 73 1.31 -6.78 -11.74
C LEU A 73 1.74 -6.38 -10.34
N THR A 74 0.87 -5.68 -9.63
CA THR A 74 1.04 -5.27 -8.23
C THR A 74 1.16 -6.49 -7.31
N GLU A 75 0.30 -7.50 -7.47
CA GLU A 75 0.42 -8.77 -6.72
C GLU A 75 1.76 -9.45 -6.95
N LYS A 76 2.17 -9.59 -8.22
CA LYS A 76 3.48 -10.19 -8.57
C LYS A 76 4.65 -9.37 -8.04
N TRP A 77 4.53 -8.04 -8.05
CA TRP A 77 5.53 -7.14 -7.50
C TRP A 77 5.65 -7.29 -5.98
N PHE A 78 4.53 -7.43 -5.27
CA PHE A 78 4.53 -7.67 -3.82
C PHE A 78 5.28 -8.95 -3.48
N GLU A 79 5.04 -10.04 -4.22
CA GLU A 79 5.73 -11.32 -3.99
C GLU A 79 7.23 -11.24 -4.33
N ARG A 80 7.61 -10.49 -5.37
CA ARG A 80 9.03 -10.19 -5.66
C ARG A 80 9.68 -9.40 -4.53
N CYS A 81 9.02 -8.38 -4.00
CA CYS A 81 9.53 -7.61 -2.88
C CYS A 81 9.68 -8.48 -1.62
N ARG A 82 8.66 -9.28 -1.28
CA ARG A 82 8.70 -10.20 -0.14
C ARG A 82 9.89 -11.16 -0.20
N SER A 83 10.19 -11.69 -1.38
CA SER A 83 11.29 -12.65 -1.60
C SER A 83 12.67 -12.00 -1.74
N THR A 84 12.75 -10.73 -2.16
CA THR A 84 14.02 -10.05 -2.44
C THR A 84 14.49 -9.14 -1.30
N MET A 85 13.57 -8.55 -0.54
CA MET A 85 13.90 -7.65 0.57
C MET A 85 14.46 -8.45 1.74
N LYS A 86 15.68 -8.10 2.17
CA LYS A 86 16.31 -8.72 3.33
C LYS A 86 15.49 -8.45 4.59
N ASP A 87 15.27 -9.49 5.40
CA ASP A 87 14.54 -9.43 6.66
C ASP A 87 13.13 -8.81 6.52
N PHE A 88 12.43 -9.08 5.40
CA PHE A 88 11.12 -8.49 5.05
C PHE A 88 10.10 -8.48 6.20
N GLU A 89 10.07 -9.55 6.99
CA GLU A 89 9.20 -9.64 8.17
C GLU A 89 9.47 -8.52 9.17
N LYS A 90 10.75 -8.29 9.50
CA LYS A 90 11.19 -7.26 10.44
C LYS A 90 11.04 -5.87 9.87
N VAL A 91 11.44 -5.66 8.61
CA VAL A 91 11.54 -4.30 8.03
C VAL A 91 10.21 -3.81 7.45
N ASN A 92 9.26 -4.69 7.13
CA ASN A 92 7.96 -4.32 6.57
C ASN A 92 6.79 -5.03 7.25
N LYS A 93 6.69 -6.36 7.16
CA LYS A 93 5.42 -7.08 7.41
C LYS A 93 4.90 -6.94 8.83
N ASN A 94 5.77 -6.95 9.84
CA ASN A 94 5.38 -6.74 11.24
C ASN A 94 4.75 -5.36 11.45
N GLY A 95 5.38 -4.32 10.91
CA GLY A 95 4.87 -2.94 10.99
C GLY A 95 3.59 -2.75 10.19
N SER A 96 3.54 -3.28 8.95
CA SER A 96 2.37 -3.16 8.08
C SER A 96 1.16 -3.87 8.69
N SER A 97 1.35 -5.03 9.31
CA SER A 97 0.29 -5.77 9.99
C SER A 97 -0.28 -5.00 11.20
N GLN A 98 0.58 -4.37 12.01
CA GLN A 98 0.15 -3.52 13.11
C GLN A 98 -0.64 -2.29 12.61
N ARG A 99 -0.15 -1.64 11.55
CA ARG A 99 -0.82 -0.51 10.88
C ARG A 99 -2.19 -0.91 10.34
N VAL A 100 -2.28 -1.99 9.56
CA VAL A 100 -3.54 -2.52 9.02
C VAL A 100 -4.53 -2.84 10.13
N ALA A 101 -4.07 -3.47 11.21
CA ALA A 101 -4.93 -3.77 12.36
C ALA A 101 -5.45 -2.52 13.06
N ALA A 102 -4.64 -1.46 13.18
CA ALA A 102 -5.08 -0.19 13.75
C ALA A 102 -6.12 0.51 12.87
N ILE A 103 -5.90 0.54 11.57
CA ILE A 103 -6.85 1.14 10.61
C ILE A 103 -8.18 0.40 10.61
N LYS A 104 -8.15 -0.94 10.56
CA LYS A 104 -9.38 -1.75 10.63
C LYS A 104 -10.17 -1.49 11.91
N ARG A 105 -9.48 -1.31 13.04
CA ARG A 105 -10.12 -0.94 14.32
C ARG A 105 -10.78 0.43 14.26
N ALA A 106 -10.09 1.44 13.73
CA ALA A 106 -10.65 2.79 13.59
C ALA A 106 -11.85 2.85 12.63
N LEU A 107 -11.87 2.02 11.58
CA LEU A 107 -13.01 1.94 10.66
C LEU A 107 -14.23 1.20 11.23
N ALA A 108 -14.01 0.36 12.25
CA ALA A 108 -15.06 -0.42 12.91
C ALA A 108 -15.71 0.31 14.10
N SER A 109 -15.10 1.38 14.60
CA SER A 109 -15.70 2.30 15.59
C SER A 109 -16.64 3.31 14.94
#